data_AF-A0A3C1V6M1-F1
#
_entry.id   AF-A0A3C1V6M1-F1
#
_cell.length_a   1.000
_cell.length_b   1.000
_cell.length_c   1.000
_cell.angle_alpha   90.00
_cell.angle_beta   90.00
_cell.angle_gamma   90.00
#
_symmetry.space_group_name_H-M   'P 1'
#
loop_
_entity.id
_entity.type
_entity.pdbx_description
1 polymer ?
#
loop_
_entity_poly.entity_id
_entity_poly.type
_entity_poly.pdbx_seq_one_letter_code
_entity_poly.pdbx_strand_id
1 'polypeptide(L)'
;MRFLVTGPADLARSLDINPEQLVLNPSMERGWKASVVSLSGPISSDNIARVRVRLEEAIASKANFLCLKIDSAGGSPEQSLVLARWLREINPAEVKTVAYIPNQARSDSALIALACNEVVMNETAVLGGEGAATIDARQADAIEAAWQQIMQGNLKTLDALPLALVLPEYQVSRFVQQTTGRTEYFSSSSLLLRKDKASWKKQQDLAPGPLLV
;
A
#
# COMPACT_ATOMS: atom_id res chain seq x y z
N MET A 1 -25.18 7.94 25.92
CA MET A 1 -25.31 7.07 24.73
C MET A 1 -24.04 6.25 24.61
N ARG A 2 -24.15 4.92 24.67
CA ARG A 2 -23.00 4.00 24.53
C ARG A 2 -22.98 3.56 23.08
N PHE A 3 -22.09 4.14 22.28
CA PHE A 3 -21.95 3.74 20.89
C PHE A 3 -21.32 2.34 20.85
N LEU A 4 -22.10 1.33 20.48
CA LEU A 4 -21.58 0.01 20.13
C LEU A 4 -21.04 0.13 18.71
N VAL A 5 -19.73 0.36 18.59
CA VAL A 5 -19.08 0.61 17.31
C VAL A 5 -18.08 -0.51 17.04
N THR A 6 -18.13 -1.06 15.84
CA THR A 6 -17.36 -2.25 15.42
C THR A 6 -15.96 -1.94 14.90
N GLY A 7 -15.61 -0.67 14.70
CA GLY A 7 -14.26 -0.28 14.29
C GLY A 7 -14.04 1.23 14.08
N PRO A 8 -12.80 1.66 13.77
CA PRO A 8 -12.43 3.08 13.67
C PRO A 8 -13.21 3.85 12.60
N ALA A 9 -13.53 3.21 11.47
CA ALA A 9 -14.30 3.84 10.40
C ALA A 9 -15.78 4.05 10.75
N ASP A 10 -16.37 3.15 11.55
CA ASP A 10 -17.72 3.33 12.08
C ASP A 10 -17.72 4.40 13.19
N LEU A 11 -16.62 4.49 13.96
CA LEU A 11 -16.46 5.48 15.02
C LEU A 11 -16.29 6.89 14.45
N ALA A 12 -15.48 7.04 13.41
CA ALA A 12 -15.32 8.27 12.64
C ALA A 12 -16.68 8.81 12.16
N ARG A 13 -17.48 7.91 11.57
CA ARG A 13 -18.84 8.20 11.10
C ARG A 13 -19.77 8.62 12.24
N SER A 14 -19.66 8.01 13.42
CA SER A 14 -20.49 8.39 14.57
C SER A 14 -20.08 9.71 15.23
N LEU A 15 -18.82 10.10 15.07
CA LEU A 15 -18.23 11.31 15.67
C LEU A 15 -18.15 12.49 14.68
N ASP A 16 -18.59 12.31 13.43
CA ASP A 16 -18.51 13.29 12.34
C ASP A 16 -17.09 13.86 12.13
N ILE A 17 -16.08 13.00 12.27
CA ILE A 17 -14.66 13.34 12.07
C ILE A 17 -14.09 12.54 10.89
N ASN A 18 -13.05 13.07 10.26
CA ASN A 18 -12.34 12.34 9.21
C ASN A 18 -11.72 11.07 9.83
N PRO A 19 -11.93 9.86 9.28
CA PRO A 19 -11.31 8.63 9.77
C PRO A 19 -9.79 8.71 9.97
N GLU A 20 -9.10 9.53 9.17
CA GLU A 20 -7.66 9.79 9.29
C GLU A 20 -7.28 10.46 10.63
N GLN A 21 -8.21 11.17 11.26
CA GLN A 21 -8.01 11.78 12.59
C GLN A 21 -8.13 10.77 13.73
N LEU A 22 -8.65 9.57 13.46
CA LEU A 22 -8.71 8.46 14.42
C LEU A 22 -7.50 7.52 14.34
N VAL A 23 -6.50 7.85 13.50
CA VAL A 23 -5.25 7.08 13.45
C VAL A 23 -4.52 7.27 14.77
N LEU A 24 -4.49 6.20 15.57
CA LEU A 24 -3.71 6.15 16.80
C LEU A 24 -2.24 6.39 16.45
N ASN A 25 -1.65 7.42 17.05
CA ASN A 25 -0.24 7.73 16.86
C ASN A 25 0.60 7.03 17.95
N PRO A 26 1.40 6.01 17.61
CA PRO A 26 2.16 5.23 18.59
C PRO A 26 3.20 6.05 19.36
N SER A 27 3.51 7.28 18.95
CA SER A 27 4.41 8.17 19.67
C SER A 27 3.79 8.82 20.90
N MET A 28 2.45 8.89 21.01
CA MET A 28 1.79 9.69 22.05
C MET A 28 2.02 9.16 23.47
N GLU A 29 2.25 7.86 23.63
CA GLU A 29 2.47 7.26 24.94
C GLU A 29 3.95 7.10 25.32
N ARG A 30 4.86 6.98 24.35
CA ARG A 30 6.25 6.52 24.59
C ARG A 30 7.33 7.31 23.85
N GLY A 31 6.98 8.35 23.09
CA GLY A 31 7.90 9.02 22.17
C GLY A 31 8.30 8.12 20.98
N TRP A 32 9.10 8.63 20.06
CA TRP A 32 9.56 7.83 18.91
C TRP A 32 10.82 7.03 19.23
N LYS A 33 10.77 5.73 18.96
CA LYS A 33 11.94 4.84 18.85
C LYS A 33 12.00 4.31 17.43
N ALA A 34 12.85 4.95 16.63
CA ALA A 34 13.00 4.66 15.22
C ALA A 34 14.03 3.55 14.95
N SER A 35 13.75 2.74 13.94
CA SER A 35 14.73 1.86 13.31
C SER A 35 14.65 2.03 11.78
N VAL A 36 15.82 2.04 11.13
CA VAL A 36 15.94 2.13 9.68
C VAL A 36 16.49 0.80 9.16
N VAL A 37 15.78 0.17 8.23
CA VAL A 37 16.23 -1.05 7.56
C VAL A 37 16.30 -0.77 6.06
N SER A 38 17.40 -1.17 5.42
CA SER A 38 17.61 -0.95 3.99
C SER A 38 17.26 -2.19 3.17
N LEU A 39 16.45 -1.99 2.14
CA LEU A 39 16.17 -2.94 1.08
C LEU A 39 16.75 -2.38 -0.22
N SER A 40 17.90 -2.91 -0.62
CA SER A 40 18.63 -2.44 -1.79
C SER A 40 18.92 -3.58 -2.77
N GLY A 41 18.90 -3.25 -4.05
CA GLY A 41 19.18 -4.20 -5.14
C GLY A 41 17.97 -5.08 -5.52
N PRO A 42 18.19 -6.13 -6.31
CA PRO A 42 17.12 -6.97 -6.83
C PRO A 42 16.35 -7.69 -5.71
N ILE A 43 15.02 -7.77 -5.80
CA ILE A 43 14.19 -8.49 -4.83
C ILE A 43 14.40 -10.01 -4.99
N SER A 44 14.74 -10.70 -3.90
CA SER A 44 14.95 -12.15 -3.84
C SER A 44 14.48 -12.73 -2.50
N SER A 45 14.38 -14.05 -2.39
CA SER A 45 14.03 -14.71 -1.12
C SER A 45 14.98 -14.34 0.01
N ASP A 46 16.28 -14.28 -0.32
CA ASP A 46 17.35 -14.10 0.66
C ASP A 46 17.37 -12.68 1.22
N ASN A 47 17.23 -11.65 0.37
CA ASN A 47 17.23 -10.28 0.88
C ASN A 47 15.94 -9.95 1.62
N ILE A 48 14.79 -10.46 1.17
CA ILE A 48 13.51 -10.29 1.86
C ILE A 48 13.53 -10.95 3.24
N ALA A 49 14.04 -12.19 3.34
CA ALA A 49 14.20 -12.84 4.64
C ALA A 49 15.10 -12.03 5.60
N ARG A 50 16.25 -11.54 5.10
CA ARG A 50 17.18 -10.72 5.88
C ARG A 50 16.59 -9.38 6.32
N VAL A 51 15.79 -8.74 5.48
CA VAL A 51 15.10 -7.47 5.79
C VAL A 51 14.02 -7.72 6.84
N ARG A 52 13.22 -8.77 6.66
CA ARG A 52 12.17 -9.15 7.60
C ARG A 52 12.73 -9.43 9.00
N VAL A 53 13.78 -10.23 9.12
CA VAL A 53 14.42 -10.51 10.42
C VAL A 53 14.86 -9.22 11.12
N ARG A 54 15.46 -8.27 10.40
CA ARG A 54 15.87 -6.97 10.97
C ARG A 54 14.69 -6.12 11.44
N LEU A 55 13.58 -6.15 10.70
CA LEU A 55 12.36 -5.43 11.10
C LEU A 55 11.74 -6.09 12.35
N GLU A 56 11.69 -7.42 12.42
CA GLU A 56 11.23 -8.17 13.59
C GLU A 56 12.11 -7.90 14.83
N GLU A 57 13.43 -7.91 14.67
CA GLU A 57 14.40 -7.55 15.74
C GLU A 57 14.21 -6.11 16.23
N ALA A 58 13.91 -5.18 15.32
CA ALA A 58 13.63 -3.79 15.68
C ALA A 58 12.35 -3.66 16.52
N ILE A 59 11.27 -4.34 16.11
CA ILE A 59 10.01 -4.40 16.88
C ILE A 59 10.23 -5.06 18.24
N ALA A 60 10.96 -6.18 18.30
CA ALA A 60 11.32 -6.86 19.54
C ALA A 60 12.12 -5.93 20.47
N SER A 61 12.99 -5.10 19.88
CA SER A 61 13.74 -4.03 20.56
C SER A 61 12.90 -2.79 20.88
N LYS A 62 11.57 -2.86 20.79
CA LYS A 62 10.61 -1.79 21.11
C LYS A 62 10.61 -0.59 20.16
N ALA A 63 11.09 -0.74 18.91
CA ALA A 63 10.87 0.29 17.91
C ALA A 63 9.38 0.44 17.62
N ASN A 64 8.86 1.66 17.65
CA ASN A 64 7.49 2.02 17.28
C ASN A 64 7.42 2.85 15.99
N PHE A 65 8.57 3.04 15.34
CA PHE A 65 8.70 3.62 14.02
C PHE A 65 9.69 2.80 13.19
N LEU A 66 9.24 2.27 12.06
CA LEU A 66 10.06 1.52 11.11
C LEU A 66 10.15 2.30 9.81
N CYS A 67 11.36 2.71 9.44
CA CYS A 67 11.66 3.26 8.13
C CYS A 67 12.29 2.18 7.27
N LEU A 68 11.57 1.72 6.25
CA LEU A 68 12.09 0.84 5.23
C LEU A 68 12.66 1.69 4.08
N LYS A 69 13.99 1.81 4.01
CA LYS A 69 14.67 2.52 2.93
C LYS A 69 14.74 1.61 1.70
N ILE A 70 14.03 1.93 0.63
CA ILE A 70 13.90 1.11 -0.58
C ILE A 70 14.66 1.75 -1.74
N ASP A 71 15.62 1.01 -2.28
CA ASP A 71 16.30 1.33 -3.53
C ASP A 71 16.39 0.07 -4.40
N SER A 72 15.34 -0.18 -5.17
CA SER A 72 15.20 -1.41 -5.94
C SER A 72 14.50 -1.16 -7.28
N ALA A 73 15.02 -1.85 -8.29
CA ALA A 73 14.39 -1.95 -9.60
C ALA A 73 13.38 -3.11 -9.68
N GLY A 74 13.07 -3.79 -8.57
CA GLY A 74 12.25 -5.00 -8.55
C GLY A 74 13.06 -6.30 -8.60
N GLY A 75 12.38 -7.42 -8.82
CA GLY A 75 12.99 -8.76 -8.88
C GLY A 75 11.94 -9.86 -8.90
N SER A 76 11.64 -10.44 -7.73
CA SER A 76 10.61 -11.46 -7.58
C SER A 76 9.31 -10.88 -7.02
N PRO A 77 8.25 -10.77 -7.83
CA PRO A 77 6.94 -10.32 -7.36
C PRO A 77 6.38 -11.15 -6.20
N GLU A 78 6.65 -12.45 -6.19
CA GLU A 78 6.23 -13.37 -5.12
C GLU A 78 6.86 -12.96 -3.79
N GLN A 79 8.16 -12.66 -3.77
CA GLN A 79 8.87 -12.25 -2.55
C GLN A 79 8.47 -10.84 -2.10
N SER A 80 8.20 -9.94 -3.04
CA SER A 80 7.64 -8.62 -2.75
C SER A 80 6.27 -8.71 -2.08
N LEU A 81 5.39 -9.59 -2.56
CA LEU A 81 4.07 -9.83 -1.96
C LEU A 81 4.16 -10.47 -0.58
N VAL A 82 5.15 -11.34 -0.34
CA VAL A 82 5.41 -11.92 1.00
C VAL A 82 5.73 -10.80 2.00
N LEU A 83 6.66 -9.90 1.67
CA LEU A 83 7.00 -8.80 2.57
C LEU A 83 5.85 -7.79 2.72
N ALA A 84 5.16 -7.47 1.63
CA ALA A 84 3.99 -6.58 1.66
C ALA A 84 2.90 -7.11 2.59
N ARG A 85 2.58 -8.41 2.54
CA ARG A 85 1.61 -9.03 3.44
C ARG A 85 2.03 -8.88 4.90
N TRP A 86 3.28 -9.21 5.21
CA TRP A 86 3.81 -9.11 6.57
C TRP A 86 3.77 -7.66 7.10
N LEU A 87 4.14 -6.67 6.27
CA LEU A 87 4.05 -5.25 6.63
C LEU A 87 2.62 -4.83 6.99
N ARG A 88 1.61 -5.39 6.30
CA ARG A 88 0.19 -5.10 6.55
C ARG A 88 -0.38 -5.76 7.80
N GLU A 89 0.26 -6.81 8.29
CA GLU A 89 -0.10 -7.47 9.55
C GLU A 89 0.38 -6.68 10.78
N ILE A 90 1.30 -5.72 10.59
CA ILE A 90 1.76 -4.84 11.67
C ILE A 90 0.62 -3.93 12.11
N ASN A 91 0.32 -3.94 13.41
CA ASN A 91 -0.68 -3.05 14.01
C ASN A 91 -0.19 -1.59 13.92
N PRO A 92 -0.84 -0.72 13.12
CA PRO A 92 -0.41 0.67 12.95
C PRO A 92 -0.54 1.51 14.24
N ALA A 93 -1.36 1.06 15.20
CA ALA A 93 -1.47 1.70 16.51
C ALA A 93 -0.24 1.45 17.41
N GLU A 94 0.54 0.42 17.11
CA GLU A 94 1.75 0.07 17.88
C GLU A 94 3.04 0.48 17.16
N VAL A 95 3.09 0.30 15.84
CA VAL A 95 4.27 0.57 15.04
C VAL A 95 3.88 1.26 13.74
N LYS A 96 4.40 2.48 13.53
CA LYS A 96 4.25 3.20 12.26
C LYS A 96 5.29 2.73 11.26
N THR A 97 4.88 2.36 10.06
CA THR A 97 5.76 1.97 8.96
C THR A 97 5.81 3.05 7.88
N VAL A 98 7.03 3.45 7.49
CA VAL A 98 7.28 4.41 6.42
C VAL A 98 8.22 3.80 5.40
N ALA A 99 7.84 3.81 4.13
CA ALA A 99 8.74 3.53 3.03
C ALA A 99 9.47 4.83 2.64
N TYR A 100 10.81 4.82 2.70
CA TYR A 100 11.62 5.93 2.20
C TYR A 100 12.30 5.53 0.89
N ILE A 101 12.02 6.27 -0.18
CA ILE A 101 12.53 5.99 -1.53
C ILE A 101 13.51 7.10 -1.96
N PRO A 102 14.83 6.91 -1.77
CA PRO A 102 15.82 7.88 -2.22
C PRO A 102 15.93 7.97 -3.76
N ASN A 103 15.80 6.84 -4.45
CA ASN A 103 16.05 6.73 -5.89
C ASN A 103 14.92 6.01 -6.63
N GLN A 104 14.56 4.79 -6.20
CA GLN A 104 13.57 4.00 -6.92
C GLN A 104 12.93 2.90 -6.07
N ALA A 105 11.65 2.67 -6.31
CA ALA A 105 10.92 1.46 -5.98
C ALA A 105 10.09 1.08 -7.21
N ARG A 106 10.73 0.44 -8.20
CA ARG A 106 10.11 0.10 -9.49
C ARG A 106 9.51 -1.31 -9.49
N SER A 107 8.58 -1.56 -10.40
CA SER A 107 7.90 -2.85 -10.55
C SER A 107 7.38 -3.38 -9.20
N ASP A 108 7.63 -4.65 -8.89
CA ASP A 108 7.15 -5.31 -7.68
C ASP A 108 7.62 -4.67 -6.37
N SER A 109 8.77 -3.99 -6.36
CA SER A 109 9.24 -3.28 -5.16
C SER A 109 8.35 -2.10 -4.76
N ALA A 110 7.58 -1.52 -5.70
CA ALA A 110 6.58 -0.51 -5.39
C ALA A 110 5.46 -1.06 -4.50
N LEU A 111 5.10 -2.35 -4.64
CA LEU A 111 4.09 -2.99 -3.79
C LEU A 111 4.57 -3.10 -2.34
N ILE A 112 5.86 -3.32 -2.12
CA ILE A 112 6.46 -3.28 -0.78
C ILE A 112 6.32 -1.87 -0.19
N ALA A 113 6.66 -0.84 -0.97
CA ALA A 113 6.57 0.54 -0.52
C ALA A 113 5.11 0.93 -0.16
N LEU A 114 4.16 0.58 -1.03
CA LEU A 114 2.74 0.89 -0.88
C LEU A 114 2.04 0.03 0.18
N ALA A 115 2.70 -1.01 0.71
CA ALA A 115 2.22 -1.76 1.86
C ALA A 115 2.49 -1.04 3.19
N CYS A 116 3.46 -0.12 3.24
CA CYS A 116 3.71 0.71 4.42
C CYS A 116 2.54 1.68 4.69
N ASN A 117 2.49 2.27 5.88
CA ASN A 117 1.46 3.26 6.22
C ASN A 117 1.63 4.57 5.45
N GLU A 118 2.89 4.97 5.23
CA GLU A 118 3.24 6.18 4.50
C GLU A 118 4.41 5.91 3.54
N VAL A 119 4.45 6.67 2.46
CA VAL A 119 5.55 6.69 1.49
C VAL A 119 6.13 8.09 1.46
N VAL A 120 7.45 8.18 1.65
CA VAL A 120 8.24 9.40 1.48
C VAL A 120 9.26 9.12 0.40
N MET A 121 9.29 9.95 -0.63
CA MET A 121 10.21 9.78 -1.75
C MET A 121 10.93 11.09 -2.06
N ASN A 122 12.15 10.97 -2.57
CA ASN A 122 12.85 12.12 -3.12
C ASN A 122 12.11 12.63 -4.37
N GLU A 123 12.25 13.92 -4.71
CA GLU A 123 11.60 14.54 -5.88
C GLU A 123 11.96 13.82 -7.18
N THR A 124 13.22 13.36 -7.29
CA THR A 124 13.70 12.64 -8.47
C THR A 124 13.50 11.13 -8.40
N ALA A 125 12.85 10.60 -7.36
CA ALA A 125 12.67 9.17 -7.21
C ALA A 125 11.54 8.63 -8.09
N VAL A 126 11.64 7.34 -8.46
CA VAL A 126 10.64 6.67 -9.29
C VAL A 126 9.87 5.65 -8.46
N LEU A 127 8.54 5.77 -8.43
CA LEU A 127 7.65 4.78 -7.81
C LEU A 127 6.81 4.07 -8.87
N GLY A 128 6.95 2.75 -8.99
CA GLY A 128 6.27 1.95 -10.00
C GLY A 128 6.98 1.94 -11.36
N GLY A 129 6.22 1.68 -12.42
CA GLY A 129 6.70 1.49 -13.79
C GLY A 129 7.43 0.16 -13.99
N GLU A 130 8.02 0.01 -15.18
CA GLU A 130 8.81 -1.16 -15.55
C GLU A 130 10.01 -1.34 -14.61
N GLY A 131 10.41 -2.58 -14.34
CA GLY A 131 11.53 -2.91 -13.46
C GLY A 131 12.66 -3.63 -14.19
N ALA A 132 13.54 -4.26 -13.41
CA ALA A 132 14.61 -5.10 -13.93
C ALA A 132 14.10 -6.40 -14.58
N ALA A 133 12.89 -6.85 -14.19
CA ALA A 133 12.19 -7.98 -14.77
C ALA A 133 10.85 -7.54 -15.35
N THR A 134 10.45 -8.16 -16.46
CA THR A 134 9.14 -7.97 -17.07
C THR A 134 8.09 -8.81 -16.35
N ILE A 135 6.94 -8.23 -16.05
CA ILE A 135 5.77 -8.93 -15.52
C ILE A 135 4.91 -9.34 -16.72
N ASP A 136 4.76 -10.64 -16.95
CA ASP A 136 3.84 -11.15 -17.98
C ASP A 136 2.37 -11.13 -17.52
N ALA A 137 1.43 -11.41 -18.43
CA ALA A 137 0.00 -11.39 -18.11
C ALA A 137 -0.40 -12.38 -17.00
N ARG A 138 0.22 -13.57 -16.96
CA ARG A 138 -0.09 -14.59 -15.94
C ARG A 138 0.42 -14.14 -14.57
N GLN A 139 1.61 -13.53 -14.53
CA GLN A 139 2.14 -12.93 -13.32
C GLN A 139 1.30 -11.74 -12.88
N ALA A 140 0.83 -10.89 -13.81
CA ALA A 140 -0.05 -9.76 -13.51
C ALA A 140 -1.35 -10.22 -12.83
N ASP A 141 -2.02 -11.24 -13.36
CA ASP A 141 -3.22 -11.83 -12.75
C ASP A 141 -2.94 -12.36 -11.33
N ALA A 142 -1.80 -13.04 -11.15
CA ALA A 142 -1.41 -13.58 -9.85
C ALA A 142 -1.11 -12.47 -8.83
N ILE A 143 -0.43 -11.39 -9.27
CA ILE A 143 -0.14 -10.21 -8.45
C ILE A 143 -1.42 -9.50 -8.06
N GLU A 144 -2.34 -9.26 -8.99
CA GLU A 144 -3.63 -8.63 -8.71
C GLU A 144 -4.41 -9.44 -7.66
N ALA A 145 -4.55 -10.75 -7.86
CA ALA A 145 -5.28 -11.60 -6.92
C ALA A 145 -4.65 -11.61 -5.52
N ALA A 146 -3.32 -11.71 -5.44
CA ALA A 146 -2.60 -11.70 -4.17
C ALA A 146 -2.69 -10.33 -3.47
N TRP A 147 -2.53 -9.24 -4.22
CA TRP A 147 -2.63 -7.88 -3.68
C TRP A 147 -4.03 -7.58 -3.14
N GLN A 148 -5.07 -7.97 -3.88
CA GLN A 148 -6.45 -7.86 -3.44
C GLN A 148 -6.71 -8.60 -2.13
N GLN A 149 -6.04 -9.74 -1.89
CA GLN A 149 -6.12 -10.44 -0.59
C GLN A 149 -5.40 -9.68 0.52
N ILE A 150 -4.25 -9.06 0.24
CA ILE A 150 -3.46 -8.32 1.23
C ILE A 150 -4.18 -7.03 1.67
N MET A 151 -4.89 -6.36 0.75
CA MET A 151 -5.55 -5.09 1.03
C MET A 151 -6.93 -5.22 1.70
N GLN A 152 -7.45 -6.44 1.91
CA GLN A 152 -8.75 -6.64 2.57
C GLN A 152 -8.70 -6.12 4.01
N GLY A 153 -9.33 -4.96 4.27
CA GLY A 153 -9.57 -4.54 5.65
C GLY A 153 -9.75 -3.05 5.92
N ASN A 154 -9.05 -2.13 5.24
CA ASN A 154 -9.04 -0.73 5.69
C ASN A 154 -8.99 0.37 4.62
N LEU A 155 -8.74 0.09 3.33
CA LEU A 155 -8.61 1.14 2.31
C LEU A 155 -9.16 0.75 0.93
N LYS A 156 -10.36 0.16 0.88
CA LYS A 156 -11.04 -0.30 -0.37
C LYS A 156 -11.05 0.70 -1.54
N THR A 157 -10.86 1.99 -1.26
CA THR A 157 -10.91 3.07 -2.24
C THR A 157 -9.63 3.20 -3.08
N LEU A 158 -8.49 2.67 -2.62
CA LEU A 158 -7.17 2.85 -3.26
C LEU A 158 -6.50 1.54 -3.69
N ASP A 159 -7.11 0.37 -3.43
CA ASP A 159 -6.49 -0.95 -3.66
C ASP A 159 -6.00 -1.17 -5.10
N ALA A 160 -6.68 -0.55 -6.08
CA ALA A 160 -6.33 -0.66 -7.49
C ALA A 160 -5.17 0.25 -7.92
N LEU A 161 -4.89 1.33 -7.18
CA LEU A 161 -3.85 2.30 -7.56
C LEU A 161 -2.44 1.71 -7.51
N PRO A 162 -2.04 0.93 -6.47
CA PRO A 162 -0.78 0.21 -6.49
C PRO A 162 -0.61 -0.70 -7.70
N LEU A 163 -1.69 -1.35 -8.15
CA LEU A 163 -1.66 -2.22 -9.32
C LEU A 163 -1.45 -1.41 -10.60
N ALA A 164 -2.09 -0.25 -10.75
CA ALA A 164 -1.88 0.67 -11.88
C ALA A 164 -0.45 1.22 -11.98
N LEU A 165 0.28 1.23 -10.86
CA LEU A 165 1.69 1.64 -10.83
C LEU A 165 2.65 0.51 -11.22
N VAL A 166 2.24 -0.74 -11.11
CA VAL A 166 3.15 -1.90 -11.21
C VAL A 166 2.86 -2.77 -12.42
N LEU A 167 1.57 -3.00 -12.70
CA LEU A 167 1.13 -3.91 -13.73
C LEU A 167 1.07 -3.19 -15.09
N PRO A 168 1.70 -3.76 -16.14
CA PRO A 168 1.55 -3.25 -17.49
C PRO A 168 0.08 -3.21 -17.90
N GLU A 169 -0.32 -2.15 -18.61
CA GLU A 169 -1.68 -2.00 -19.16
C GLU A 169 -2.83 -1.98 -18.14
N TYR A 170 -2.52 -1.95 -16.83
CA TYR A 170 -3.53 -1.94 -15.79
C TYR A 170 -4.18 -0.56 -15.65
N GLN A 171 -5.36 -0.43 -16.25
CA GLN A 171 -6.09 0.84 -16.26
C GLN A 171 -6.97 0.99 -15.02
N VAL A 172 -6.79 2.11 -14.32
CA VAL A 172 -7.66 2.55 -13.22
C VAL A 172 -8.35 3.84 -13.63
N SER A 173 -9.61 3.98 -13.24
CA SER A 173 -10.35 5.22 -13.44
C SER A 173 -10.91 5.72 -12.11
N ARG A 174 -11.11 7.03 -12.03
CA ARG A 174 -11.84 7.69 -10.95
C ARG A 174 -13.35 7.56 -11.20
N PHE A 175 -14.09 7.13 -10.19
CA PHE A 175 -15.54 7.07 -10.21
C PHE A 175 -16.15 7.84 -9.05
N VAL A 176 -17.34 8.37 -9.29
CA VAL A 176 -18.14 9.07 -8.28
C VAL A 176 -19.49 8.37 -8.13
N GLN A 177 -19.86 8.05 -6.89
CA GLN A 177 -21.15 7.46 -6.57
C GLN A 177 -22.24 8.53 -6.67
N GLN A 178 -23.28 8.28 -7.47
CA GLN A 178 -24.28 9.28 -7.81
C GLN A 178 -25.12 9.75 -6.62
N THR A 179 -25.39 8.87 -5.64
CA THR A 179 -26.24 9.21 -4.48
C THR A 179 -25.47 9.96 -3.39
N THR A 180 -24.21 9.61 -3.15
CA THR A 180 -23.44 10.09 -1.99
C THR A 180 -22.35 11.09 -2.35
N GLY A 181 -21.99 11.20 -3.64
CA GLY A 181 -20.82 11.95 -4.09
C GLY A 181 -19.47 11.29 -3.76
N ARG A 182 -19.46 10.10 -3.15
CA ARG A 182 -18.22 9.40 -2.76
C ARG A 182 -17.35 9.10 -3.98
N THR A 183 -16.05 9.36 -3.87
CA THR A 183 -15.06 9.01 -4.89
C THR A 183 -14.36 7.69 -4.55
N GLU A 184 -14.24 6.80 -5.53
CA GLU A 184 -13.44 5.57 -5.46
C GLU A 184 -12.65 5.38 -6.75
N TYR A 185 -11.56 4.61 -6.67
CA TYR A 185 -10.72 4.26 -7.81
C TYR A 185 -10.75 2.75 -8.00
N PHE A 186 -11.10 2.30 -9.20
CA PHE A 186 -11.12 0.89 -9.53
C PHE A 186 -10.83 0.68 -11.02
N SER A 187 -10.37 -0.53 -11.34
CA SER A 187 -10.27 -0.99 -12.72
C SER A 187 -11.65 -1.24 -13.32
N SER A 188 -11.74 -1.16 -14.64
CA SER A 188 -12.99 -1.43 -15.36
C SER A 188 -13.50 -2.86 -15.11
N SER A 189 -12.59 -3.83 -15.00
CA SER A 189 -12.91 -5.23 -14.66
C SER A 189 -13.47 -5.37 -13.25
N SER A 190 -12.87 -4.67 -12.27
CA SER A 190 -13.35 -4.68 -10.88
C SER A 190 -14.77 -4.12 -10.73
N LEU A 191 -15.11 -3.05 -11.47
CA LEU A 191 -16.46 -2.47 -11.45
C LEU A 191 -17.53 -3.47 -11.90
N LEU A 192 -17.24 -4.30 -12.91
CA LEU A 192 -18.22 -5.24 -13.47
C LEU A 192 -18.69 -6.28 -12.44
N LEU A 193 -17.81 -6.64 -11.50
CA LEU A 193 -18.06 -7.60 -10.43
C LEU A 193 -18.86 -7.00 -9.24
N ARG A 194 -19.00 -5.68 -9.18
CA ARG A 194 -19.68 -5.01 -8.06
C ARG A 194 -21.20 -5.06 -8.19
N LYS A 195 -21.88 -5.31 -7.07
CA LYS A 195 -23.35 -5.29 -6.98
C LYS A 195 -23.92 -3.87 -7.19
N ASP A 196 -23.18 -2.85 -6.76
CA ASP A 196 -23.59 -1.44 -6.81
C ASP A 196 -23.13 -0.71 -8.08
N LYS A 197 -22.63 -1.42 -9.10
CA LYS A 197 -21.99 -0.83 -10.29
C LYS A 197 -22.79 0.27 -10.99
N ALA A 198 -24.12 0.14 -11.03
CA ALA A 198 -25.01 1.13 -11.65
C ALA A 198 -25.02 2.49 -10.91
N SER A 199 -24.61 2.51 -9.64
CA SER A 199 -24.55 3.73 -8.83
C SER A 199 -23.28 4.55 -9.07
N TRP A 200 -22.34 4.06 -9.88
CA TRP A 200 -21.03 4.67 -10.09
C TRP A 200 -20.92 5.25 -11.49
N LYS A 201 -20.52 6.51 -11.58
CA LYS A 201 -20.25 7.19 -12.86
C LYS A 201 -18.75 7.42 -13.02
N LYS A 202 -18.19 6.95 -14.14
CA LYS A 202 -16.80 7.20 -14.53
C LYS A 202 -16.60 8.70 -14.74
N GLN A 203 -15.54 9.25 -14.18
CA GLN A 203 -15.17 10.66 -14.32
C GLN A 203 -13.93 10.81 -15.19
N GLN A 204 -12.87 10.05 -14.89
CA GLN A 204 -11.56 10.26 -15.50
C GLN A 204 -10.76 8.96 -15.51
N ASP A 205 -10.06 8.70 -16.62
CA ASP A 205 -9.01 7.68 -16.65
C ASP A 205 -7.72 8.21 -16.05
N LEU A 206 -7.10 7.41 -15.18
CA LEU A 206 -5.76 7.68 -14.67
C LEU A 206 -4.74 7.09 -15.63
N ALA A 207 -3.68 7.84 -15.90
CA ALA A 207 -2.55 7.33 -16.65
C ALA A 207 -1.81 6.26 -15.80
N PRO A 208 -1.42 5.12 -16.39
CA PRO A 208 -0.59 4.14 -15.70
C PRO A 208 0.87 4.61 -15.63
N GLY A 209 1.56 4.26 -14.53
CA GLY A 209 3.02 4.25 -14.31
C GLY A 209 3.93 5.43 -14.75
N PRO A 210 5.18 5.43 -14.26
CA PRO A 210 5.50 5.56 -12.84
C PRO A 210 5.06 6.93 -12.28
N LEU A 211 4.98 7.04 -10.94
CA LEU A 211 4.88 8.34 -10.29
C LEU A 211 6.25 9.01 -10.23
N LEU A 212 6.28 10.24 -10.76
CA LEU A 212 7.34 11.23 -10.62
C LEU A 212 6.68 12.41 -9.90
N VAL A 213 7.31 12.95 -8.85
CA VAL A 213 6.77 14.07 -8.07
C VAL A 213 7.32 15.39 -8.57
#